data_AF-A0A0S3RIB5-F1
#
_entry.id   AF-A0A0S3RIB5-F1
#
_cell.length_a   1.000
_cell.length_b   1.000
_cell.length_c   1.000
_cell.angle_alpha   90.00
_cell.angle_beta   90.00
_cell.angle_gamma   90.00
#
_symmetry.space_group_name_H-M   'P 1'
#
loop_
_entity.id
_entity.type
_entity.pdbx_description
1 polymer ?
#
loop_
_entity_poly.entity_id
_entity_poly.type
_entity_poly.pdbx_seq_one_letter_code
_entity_poly.pdbx_strand_id
1 'polypeptide(L)' 'ILETSVYPREHECLKEIREMREKHPRNIMATPPDEGQFLSMLIKLINAKNTLEIGVYTGYSLILGKKLLW' A
#
# COMPACT_ATOMS: atom_id res chain seq x y z
N ILE A 1 10.07 10.62 -8.33
CA ILE A 1 8.74 10.45 -7.72
C ILE A 1 8.85 9.58 -6.47
N LEU A 2 9.26 8.31 -6.59
CA LEU A 2 9.38 7.39 -5.45
C LEU A 2 10.27 7.95 -4.32
N GLU A 3 11.53 8.29 -4.62
CA GLU A 3 12.50 8.80 -3.65
C GLU A 3 12.09 10.11 -2.97
N THR A 4 11.38 10.99 -3.67
CA THR A 4 11.13 12.37 -3.24
C THR A 4 9.77 12.55 -2.58
N SER A 5 8.80 11.71 -2.90
CA SER A 5 7.38 11.97 -2.58
C SER A 5 6.64 10.76 -2.01
N VAL A 6 7.17 9.56 -2.21
CA VAL A 6 6.55 8.29 -1.78
C VAL A 6 7.30 7.70 -0.59
N TYR A 7 8.56 7.28 -0.78
CA TYR A 7 9.35 6.63 0.27
C TYR A 7 9.51 7.45 1.55
N PRO A 8 9.72 8.79 1.53
CA PRO A 8 9.80 9.58 2.76
C PRO A 8 8.50 9.60 3.57
N ARG A 9 7.37 9.20 2.97
CA ARG A 9 6.03 9.15 3.60
C ARG A 9 5.51 7.73 3.74
N GLU A 10 6.27 6.73 3.28
CA GLU A 10 5.94 5.32 3.41
C GLU A 10 6.09 4.91 4.88
N HIS A 11 5.08 4.25 5.44
CA HIS A 11 5.17 3.77 6.81
C HIS A 11 6.10 2.55 6.90
N GLU A 12 6.87 2.41 7.98
CA GLU A 12 7.88 1.33 8.11
C GLU A 12 7.30 -0.06 7.85
N CYS A 13 6.11 -0.38 8.39
CA CYS A 13 5.44 -1.67 8.11
C CYS A 13 5.20 -1.94 6.61
N LEU A 14 4.96 -0.92 5.78
CA LEU A 14 4.77 -1.07 4.34
C LEU A 14 6.11 -1.31 3.64
N LYS A 15 7.14 -0.60 4.07
CA LYS A 15 8.51 -0.79 3.61
C LYS A 15 9.02 -2.21 3.92
N GLU A 16 8.76 -2.73 5.12
CA GLU A 16 9.07 -4.11 5.49
C GLU A 16 8.40 -5.14 4.55
N ILE A 17 7.12 -4.94 4.24
CA ILE A 17 6.38 -5.81 3.31
C ILE A 17 6.96 -5.73 1.90
N ARG A 18 7.34 -4.52 1.45
CA ARG A 18 7.97 -4.30 0.15
C ARG A 18 9.29 -5.04 0.05
N GLU A 19 10.15 -4.93 1.05
CA GLU A 19 11.44 -5.62 1.13
C GLU A 19 11.26 -7.15 1.20
N MET A 20 10.29 -7.65 1.98
CA MET A 20 9.97 -9.08 2.01
C MET A 20 9.47 -9.59 0.66
N ARG A 21 8.69 -8.78 -0.07
CA ARG A 21 8.13 -9.12 -1.39
C ARG A 21 9.19 -9.26 -2.47
N GLU A 22 10.30 -8.52 -2.42
CA GLU A 22 11.37 -8.63 -3.44
C GLU A 22 11.87 -10.06 -3.63
N LYS A 23 11.89 -10.84 -2.55
CA LYS A 23 12.34 -12.24 -2.53
C LYS A 23 11.31 -13.24 -3.03
N HIS A 24 10.06 -12.82 -3.28
CA HIS A 24 8.98 -13.73 -3.67
C HIS A 24 8.94 -13.96 -5.19
N PRO A 25 8.79 -15.21 -5.69
CA PRO A 25 8.79 -15.51 -7.13
C PRO A 25 7.71 -14.79 -7.94
N ARG A 26 6.61 -14.40 -7.29
CA ARG A 26 5.50 -13.65 -7.90
C ARG A 26 5.50 -12.17 -7.49
N ASN A 27 6.66 -11.61 -7.19
CA ASN A 27 6.79 -10.22 -6.75
C ASN A 27 6.06 -9.25 -7.69
N ILE A 28 6.03 -9.47 -9.00
CA ILE A 28 5.37 -8.61 -9.98
C ILE A 28 3.88 -8.33 -9.71
N MET A 29 3.18 -9.19 -8.94
CA MET A 29 1.76 -9.01 -8.59
C MET A 29 1.51 -7.94 -7.52
N ALA A 30 2.54 -7.46 -6.83
CA ALA A 30 2.35 -6.52 -5.72
C ALA A 30 2.20 -5.08 -6.20
N THR A 31 1.30 -4.37 -5.53
CA THR A 31 1.02 -2.94 -5.73
C THR A 31 2.30 -2.11 -5.56
N PRO A 32 2.65 -1.26 -6.53
CA PRO A 32 3.71 -0.27 -6.42
C PRO A 32 3.44 0.74 -5.27
N PRO A 33 4.48 1.26 -4.59
CA PRO A 33 4.30 2.18 -3.46
C PRO A 33 3.57 3.48 -3.80
N ASP A 34 3.80 4.02 -4.99
CA ASP A 34 3.13 5.21 -5.52
C ASP A 34 1.64 4.97 -5.74
N GLU A 35 1.27 3.81 -6.28
CA GLU A 35 -0.13 3.42 -6.46
C GLU A 35 -0.82 3.22 -5.09
N GLY A 36 -0.12 2.62 -4.13
CA GLY A 36 -0.58 2.54 -2.74
C GLY A 36 -0.82 3.92 -2.12
N GLN A 37 0.11 4.87 -2.30
CA GLN A 37 -0.06 6.23 -1.79
C GLN A 37 -1.25 6.94 -2.46
N PHE A 38 -1.48 6.71 -3.75
CA PHE A 38 -2.65 7.23 -4.47
C PHE A 38 -3.96 6.67 -3.91
N LEU A 39 -4.05 5.36 -3.70
CA LEU A 39 -5.22 4.73 -3.06
C LEU A 39 -5.46 5.26 -1.65
N SER A 40 -4.39 5.50 -0.87
CA SER A 40 -4.50 6.12 0.45
C SER A 40 -5.14 7.49 0.38
N MET A 41 -4.71 8.32 -0.58
CA MET A 41 -5.27 9.64 -0.80
C MET A 41 -6.74 9.55 -1.19
N LEU A 42 -7.11 8.64 -2.08
CA LEU A 42 -8.51 8.45 -2.50
C LEU A 42 -9.43 8.03 -1.35
N ILE A 43 -9.00 7.06 -0.52
CA ILE A 43 -9.76 6.58 0.65
C ILE A 43 -10.06 7.74 1.62
N LYS A 44 -9.06 8.60 1.89
CA LYS A 44 -9.24 9.83 2.69
C LYS A 44 -10.17 10.83 1.98
N LEU A 45 -9.94 11.02 0.68
CA LEU A 45 -10.75 11.75 -0.30
C LEU A 45 -12.25 11.63 -0.05
N ILE A 46 -12.68 10.37 -0.12
CA ILE A 46 -14.09 10.00 -0.15
C ILE A 46 -14.65 9.68 1.24
N ASN A 47 -13.83 9.84 2.30
CA ASN A 47 -14.17 9.47 3.67
C ASN A 47 -14.73 8.03 3.76
N ALA A 48 -14.06 7.09 3.08
CA ALA A 48 -14.50 5.70 3.08
C ALA A 48 -14.41 5.14 4.50
N LYS A 49 -15.43 4.39 4.93
CA LYS A 49 -15.47 3.70 6.23
C LYS A 49 -15.44 2.18 6.07
N ASN A 50 -16.01 1.69 4.99
CA ASN A 50 -16.07 0.26 4.64
C ASN A 50 -15.49 0.09 3.24
N THR A 51 -14.42 -0.69 3.13
CA THR A 51 -13.73 -0.97 1.87
C THR A 51 -13.69 -2.48 1.61
N LEU A 52 -13.85 -2.89 0.36
CA LEU A 52 -13.66 -4.28 -0.07
C LEU A 52 -12.45 -4.33 -1.01
N GLU A 53 -11.54 -5.26 -0.74
CA GLU A 53 -10.39 -5.54 -1.60
C GLU A 53 -10.50 -6.98 -2.13
N ILE A 54 -10.46 -7.13 -3.45
CA ILE A 54 -10.46 -8.43 -4.11
C ILE A 54 -9.07 -8.63 -4.72
N GLY A 55 -8.34 -9.63 -4.23
CA GLY A 55 -6.94 -9.88 -4.60
C GLY A 55 -5.94 -9.20 -3.67
N VAL A 56 -5.62 -9.85 -2.54
CA VAL A 56 -4.81 -9.27 -1.45
C VAL A 56 -3.31 -9.52 -1.62
N TYR A 57 -2.92 -10.63 -2.25
CA TYR A 57 -1.53 -11.12 -2.33
C TYR A 57 -0.79 -11.02 -0.98
N THR A 58 0.29 -10.25 -0.87
CA THR A 58 1.07 -10.05 0.38
C THR A 58 0.47 -9.01 1.32
N GLY A 59 -0.67 -8.39 0.97
CA GLY A 59 -1.42 -7.49 1.85
C GLY A 59 -0.92 -6.05 1.94
N TYR A 60 -0.06 -5.60 1.03
CA TYR A 60 0.46 -4.23 1.02
C TYR A 60 -0.65 -3.17 0.88
N SER A 61 -1.53 -3.32 -0.13
CA SER A 61 -2.71 -2.48 -0.37
C SER A 61 -3.71 -2.54 0.80
N LEU A 62 -3.92 -3.73 1.34
CA LEU A 62 -4.85 -3.96 2.45
C LEU A 62 -4.43 -3.25 3.73
N ILE A 63 -3.15 -3.35 4.10
CA ILE A 63 -2.61 -2.71 5.31
C ILE A 63 -2.65 -1.19 5.19
N LEU A 64 -2.33 -0.67 4.00
CA LEU A 64 -2.43 0.75 3.72
C LEU A 64 -3.88 1.25 3.88
N GLY A 65 -4.88 0.51 3.39
CA GLY A 65 -6.30 0.85 3.59
C GLY A 65 -6.73 0.78 5.05
N LYS A 66 -6.36 -0.29 5.78
CA LYS A 66 -6.73 -0.46 7.19
C LYS A 66 -6.18 0.62 8.11
N LYS A 67 -4.94 1.05 7.88
CA LYS A 67 -4.27 2.08 8.70
C LYS A 67 -4.91 3.46 8.59
N LEU A 68 -5.81 3.66 7.63
CA LEU A 68 -6.52 4.92 7.40
C LEU A 68 -7.89 4.96 8.05
N LEU A 69 -8.45 3.79 8.37
CA LEU A 69 -9.78 3.62 8.93
C LEU A 69 -9.77 3.64 10.47
N TRP A 70 -8.59 3.61 11.09
CA TRP A 70 -8.37 3.50 12.54
C TRP A 70 -7.20 4.39 13.00
#